data_AF-K2DFT1-F1
#
_entry.id   AF-K2DFT1-F1
#
_cell.length_a   1.000
_cell.length_b   1.000
_cell.length_c   1.000
_cell.angle_alpha   90.00
_cell.angle_beta   90.00
_cell.angle_gamma   90.00
#
_symmetry.space_group_name_H-M   'P 1'
#
loop_
_entity.id
_entity.type
_entity.pdbx_description
1 polymer ?
#
loop_
_entity_poly.entity_id
_entity_poly.type
_entity_poly.pdbx_seq_one_letter_code
_entity_poly.pdbx_strand_id
1 'polypeptide(L)'
;MIQIQKFKDYLIVLIISFFLIISGKTYALALSASEDALQIRDEIRENRCEALNNKIDARIQLFEQNKEFHKNIYEALIKKVENTIDWMSEKGLGINKLQSDSIVLSDLITKAWEDYSSFITLLMDTKNYTCGESQGQFRDKLLNALEQLKVYKSDLQSIKAFYKNTVKEDMKDIRDQYNELKQK
;
A
#
# COMPACT_ATOMS: atom_id res chain seq x y z
N MET A 1 -68.85 59.88 6.39
CA MET A 1 -67.49 59.65 6.93
C MET A 1 -67.26 58.15 7.23
N ILE A 2 -67.58 57.23 6.29
CA ILE A 2 -67.49 55.76 6.50
C ILE A 2 -66.70 55.07 5.35
N GLN A 3 -66.60 55.71 4.17
CA GLN A 3 -65.94 55.13 2.99
C GLN A 3 -64.40 55.27 2.97
N ILE A 4 -63.82 56.15 3.80
CA ILE A 4 -62.36 56.39 3.82
C ILE A 4 -61.63 55.38 4.74
N GLN A 5 -62.31 54.85 5.76
CA GLN A 5 -61.72 53.88 6.70
C GLN A 5 -61.40 52.54 6.02
N LYS A 6 -62.32 52.02 5.21
CA LYS A 6 -62.19 50.71 4.55
C LYS A 6 -61.04 50.62 3.55
N PHE A 7 -60.67 51.74 2.91
CA PHE A 7 -59.58 51.76 1.93
C PHE A 7 -58.20 51.65 2.59
N LYS A 8 -58.07 52.12 3.83
CA LYS A 8 -56.81 52.10 4.59
C LYS A 8 -56.46 50.68 5.08
N ASP A 9 -57.48 49.91 5.46
CA ASP A 9 -57.30 48.52 5.92
C ASP A 9 -56.90 47.58 4.79
N TYR A 10 -57.43 47.77 3.57
CA TYR A 10 -57.03 47.00 2.39
C TYR A 10 -55.59 47.30 1.94
N LEU A 11 -55.14 48.55 2.05
CA LEU A 11 -53.79 48.95 1.68
C LEU A 11 -52.73 48.33 2.62
N ILE A 12 -53.04 48.23 3.91
CA ILE A 12 -52.16 47.60 4.91
C ILE A 12 -52.04 46.09 4.66
N VAL A 13 -53.15 45.41 4.34
CA VAL A 13 -53.14 43.97 4.00
C VAL A 13 -52.36 43.69 2.71
N LEU A 14 -52.46 44.57 1.71
CA LEU A 14 -51.67 44.48 0.47
C LEU A 14 -50.17 44.71 0.69
N ILE A 15 -49.79 45.63 1.57
CA ILE A 15 -48.36 45.89 1.88
C ILE A 15 -47.75 44.75 2.71
N ILE A 16 -48.48 44.18 3.67
CA ILE A 16 -48.01 43.05 4.49
C ILE A 16 -47.87 41.78 3.65
N SER A 17 -48.80 41.51 2.72
CA SER A 17 -48.68 40.37 1.80
C SER A 17 -47.52 40.53 0.81
N PHE A 18 -47.23 41.76 0.35
CA PHE A 18 -46.07 42.02 -0.51
C PHE A 18 -44.73 41.84 0.23
N PHE A 19 -44.64 42.23 1.51
CA PHE A 19 -43.45 42.04 2.33
C PHE A 19 -43.10 40.57 2.57
N LEU A 20 -44.11 39.71 2.79
CA LEU A 20 -43.89 38.26 2.99
C LEU A 20 -43.33 37.55 1.74
N ILE A 21 -43.74 37.98 0.54
CA ILE A 21 -43.27 37.41 -0.73
C ILE A 21 -41.81 37.79 -1.01
N ILE A 22 -41.37 38.99 -0.62
CA ILE A 22 -39.98 39.45 -0.80
C ILE A 22 -39.05 38.71 0.16
N SER A 23 -39.45 38.55 1.42
CA SER A 23 -38.65 37.78 2.39
C SER A 23 -38.48 36.30 2.01
N GLY A 24 -39.47 35.67 1.38
CA GLY A 24 -39.36 34.25 0.99
C GLY A 24 -38.30 33.97 -0.09
N LYS A 25 -38.06 34.92 -1.00
CA LYS A 25 -37.07 34.74 -2.09
C LYS A 25 -35.63 34.85 -1.62
N THR A 26 -35.34 35.68 -0.61
CA THR A 26 -33.99 35.84 -0.08
C THR A 26 -33.51 34.61 0.70
N TYR A 27 -34.42 33.95 1.44
CA TYR A 27 -34.07 32.70 2.15
C TYR A 27 -33.82 31.53 1.19
N ALA A 28 -34.61 31.42 0.11
CA ALA A 28 -34.41 30.36 -0.89
C ALA A 28 -33.05 30.48 -1.62
N LEU A 29 -32.64 31.71 -1.98
CA LEU A 29 -31.34 31.97 -2.62
C LEU A 29 -30.15 31.75 -1.66
N ALA A 30 -30.30 32.08 -0.38
CA ALA A 30 -29.25 31.84 0.62
C ALA A 30 -29.09 30.35 0.93
N LEU A 31 -30.20 29.59 0.95
CA LEU A 31 -30.18 28.14 1.14
C LEU A 31 -29.53 27.43 -0.05
N SER A 32 -29.90 27.79 -1.29
CA SER A 32 -29.30 27.19 -2.48
C SER A 32 -27.80 27.49 -2.60
N ALA A 33 -27.37 28.72 -2.28
CA ALA A 33 -25.94 29.07 -2.28
C ALA A 33 -25.14 28.30 -1.20
N SER A 34 -25.77 27.98 -0.06
CA SER A 34 -25.15 27.16 0.99
C SER A 34 -25.06 25.68 0.59
N GLU A 35 -26.07 25.16 -0.11
CA GLU A 35 -26.09 23.79 -0.63
C GLU A 35 -25.05 23.59 -1.74
N ASP A 36 -24.96 24.53 -2.69
CA ASP A 36 -23.94 24.51 -3.75
C ASP A 36 -22.51 24.53 -3.17
N ALA A 37 -22.27 25.36 -2.14
CA ALA A 37 -20.97 25.44 -1.48
C ALA A 37 -20.62 24.16 -0.70
N LEU A 38 -21.61 23.46 -0.15
CA LEU A 38 -21.42 22.16 0.51
C LEU A 38 -21.08 21.08 -0.53
N GLN A 39 -21.83 21.01 -1.62
CA GLN A 39 -21.61 20.06 -2.72
C GLN A 39 -20.20 20.21 -3.32
N ILE A 40 -19.76 21.44 -3.61
CA ILE A 40 -18.40 21.69 -4.12
C ILE A 40 -17.32 21.21 -3.13
N ARG A 41 -17.54 21.40 -1.82
CA ARG A 41 -16.60 20.93 -0.80
C ARG A 41 -16.54 19.40 -0.73
N ASP A 42 -17.69 18.75 -0.81
CA ASP A 42 -17.78 17.29 -0.82
C ASP A 42 -17.14 16.71 -2.08
N GLU A 43 -17.37 17.30 -3.25
CA GLU A 43 -16.74 16.90 -4.51
C GLU A 43 -15.21 17.05 -4.46
N ILE A 44 -14.69 18.17 -3.94
CA ILE A 44 -13.24 18.36 -3.75
C ILE A 44 -12.66 17.32 -2.79
N ARG A 45 -13.40 16.97 -1.73
CA ARG A 45 -12.96 15.96 -0.75
C ARG A 45 -12.92 14.57 -1.40
N GLU A 46 -13.95 14.20 -2.14
CA GLU A 46 -14.03 12.92 -2.87
C GLU A 46 -12.95 12.81 -3.94
N ASN A 47 -12.70 13.88 -4.70
CA ASN A 47 -11.62 13.92 -5.70
C ASN A 47 -10.23 13.73 -5.07
N ARG A 48 -9.98 14.33 -3.89
CA ARG A 48 -8.70 14.15 -3.16
C ARG A 48 -8.53 12.73 -2.65
N CYS A 49 -9.63 12.16 -2.15
CA CYS A 49 -9.74 10.78 -1.73
C CYS A 49 -9.39 9.80 -2.84
N GLU A 50 -10.03 9.96 -3.99
CA GLU A 50 -9.79 9.15 -5.18
C GLU A 50 -8.34 9.27 -5.63
N ALA A 51 -7.82 10.50 -5.71
CA ALA A 51 -6.43 10.74 -6.08
C ALA A 51 -5.43 10.06 -5.12
N LEU A 52 -5.74 9.99 -3.82
CA LEU A 52 -4.91 9.30 -2.83
C LEU A 52 -5.01 7.77 -2.97
N ASN A 53 -6.21 7.24 -3.16
CA ASN A 53 -6.42 5.80 -3.42
C ASN A 53 -5.68 5.37 -4.69
N ASN A 54 -5.75 6.16 -5.77
CA ASN A 54 -5.03 5.90 -7.01
C ASN A 54 -3.49 5.89 -6.81
N LYS A 55 -2.96 6.76 -5.94
CA LYS A 55 -1.54 6.75 -5.58
C LYS A 55 -1.15 5.51 -4.79
N ILE A 56 -1.99 5.05 -3.86
CA ILE A 56 -1.78 3.82 -3.11
C ILE A 56 -1.78 2.62 -4.06
N ASP A 57 -2.75 2.56 -4.98
CA ASP A 57 -2.85 1.48 -5.96
C ASP A 57 -1.66 1.45 -6.91
N ALA A 58 -1.23 2.61 -7.43
CA ALA A 58 -0.02 2.72 -8.25
C ALA A 58 1.23 2.25 -7.48
N ARG A 59 1.30 2.53 -6.18
CA ARG A 59 2.41 2.09 -5.33
C ARG A 59 2.39 0.58 -5.10
N ILE A 60 1.22 -0.01 -4.83
CA ILE A 60 1.04 -1.45 -4.69
C ILE A 60 1.43 -2.16 -5.99
N GLN A 61 0.96 -1.67 -7.15
CA GLN A 61 1.30 -2.24 -8.45
C GLN A 61 2.82 -2.26 -8.70
N LEU A 62 3.52 -1.18 -8.35
CA LEU A 62 4.98 -1.14 -8.46
C LEU A 62 5.65 -2.19 -7.56
N PHE A 63 5.14 -2.42 -6.35
CA PHE A 63 5.66 -3.46 -5.47
C PHE A 63 5.39 -4.86 -6.01
N GLU A 64 4.21 -5.14 -6.55
CA GLU A 64 3.89 -6.44 -7.17
C GLU A 64 4.76 -6.71 -8.41
N GLN A 65 5.04 -5.70 -9.24
CA GLN A 65 5.98 -5.85 -10.36
C GLN A 65 7.39 -6.20 -9.88
N ASN A 66 7.86 -5.53 -8.82
CA ASN A 66 9.18 -5.81 -8.23
C ASN A 66 9.23 -7.17 -7.51
N LYS A 67 8.12 -7.61 -6.92
CA LYS A 67 7.98 -8.92 -6.29
C LYS A 67 8.26 -10.03 -7.29
N GLU A 68 7.64 -9.96 -8.47
CA GLU A 68 7.85 -10.98 -9.51
C GLU A 68 9.31 -11.02 -9.96
N PHE A 69 9.97 -9.86 -10.10
CA PHE A 69 11.40 -9.80 -10.38
C PHE A 69 12.24 -10.50 -9.30
N HIS A 70 12.00 -10.20 -8.02
CA HIS A 70 12.73 -10.81 -6.91
C HIS A 70 12.45 -12.32 -6.77
N LYS A 71 11.21 -12.75 -7.01
CA LYS A 71 10.82 -14.16 -7.03
C LYS A 71 11.63 -14.95 -8.06
N ASN A 72 11.68 -14.47 -9.30
CA ASN A 72 12.46 -15.11 -10.36
C ASN A 72 13.95 -15.22 -10.01
N ILE A 73 14.53 -14.21 -9.35
CA ILE A 73 15.91 -14.26 -8.88
C ILE A 73 16.11 -15.34 -7.81
N TYR A 74 15.22 -15.40 -6.82
CA TYR A 74 15.36 -16.34 -5.71
C TYR A 74 15.10 -17.79 -6.12
N GLU A 75 14.14 -18.03 -7.01
CA GLU A 75 13.94 -19.35 -7.62
C GLU A 75 15.17 -19.80 -8.41
N ALA A 76 15.76 -18.92 -9.22
CA ALA A 76 16.99 -19.24 -9.95
C ALA A 76 18.18 -19.52 -9.01
N LEU A 77 18.23 -18.82 -7.87
CA LEU A 77 19.28 -18.97 -6.87
C LEU A 77 19.17 -20.32 -6.14
N ILE A 78 17.98 -20.69 -5.66
CA ILE A 78 17.71 -22.01 -5.06
C ILE A 78 18.05 -23.12 -6.05
N LYS A 79 17.54 -23.03 -7.28
CA LYS A 79 17.81 -24.03 -8.33
C LYS A 79 19.30 -24.20 -8.62
N LYS A 80 20.06 -23.11 -8.54
CA LYS A 80 21.53 -23.18 -8.71
C LYS A 80 22.19 -23.96 -7.58
N VAL A 81 21.75 -23.76 -6.35
CA VAL A 81 22.26 -24.50 -5.18
C VAL A 81 21.90 -25.97 -5.30
N GLU A 82 20.65 -26.29 -5.63
CA GLU A 82 20.17 -27.66 -5.84
C GLU A 82 20.98 -28.39 -6.92
N ASN A 83 21.12 -27.80 -8.10
CA ASN A 83 21.94 -28.38 -9.18
C ASN A 83 23.39 -28.63 -8.74
N THR A 84 23.92 -27.79 -7.86
CA THR A 84 25.29 -27.93 -7.35
C THR A 84 25.36 -29.09 -6.36
N ILE A 85 24.38 -29.24 -5.47
CA ILE A 85 24.24 -30.38 -4.55
C ILE A 85 24.15 -31.68 -5.34
N ASP A 86 23.31 -31.74 -6.37
CA ASP A 86 23.12 -32.94 -7.20
C ASP A 86 24.43 -33.34 -7.89
N TRP A 87 25.07 -32.38 -8.56
CA TRP A 87 26.36 -32.62 -9.21
C TRP A 87 27.43 -33.09 -8.21
N MET A 88 27.49 -32.51 -7.01
CA MET A 88 28.46 -32.90 -5.98
C MET A 88 28.18 -34.30 -5.42
N SER A 89 26.90 -34.64 -5.23
CA SER A 89 26.45 -35.96 -4.80
C SER A 89 26.88 -37.05 -5.79
N GLU A 90 26.71 -36.81 -7.09
CA GLU A 90 27.17 -37.72 -8.16
C GLU A 90 28.69 -37.93 -8.17
N LYS A 91 29.47 -36.97 -7.63
CA LYS A 91 30.93 -37.08 -7.50
C LYS A 91 31.37 -37.66 -6.16
N GLY A 92 30.45 -38.04 -5.28
CA GLY A 92 30.76 -38.57 -3.94
C GLY A 92 31.40 -37.54 -3.01
N LEU A 93 31.15 -36.25 -3.24
CA LEU A 93 31.66 -35.16 -2.40
C LEU A 93 30.75 -34.94 -1.19
N GLY A 94 31.29 -34.37 -0.11
CA GLY A 94 30.51 -34.04 1.07
C GLY A 94 29.56 -32.85 0.83
N ILE A 95 28.25 -33.10 0.85
CA ILE A 95 27.21 -32.09 0.55
C ILE A 95 26.48 -31.54 1.79
N ASN A 96 26.75 -32.06 2.98
CA ASN A 96 25.96 -31.80 4.19
C ASN A 96 25.82 -30.31 4.54
N LYS A 97 26.90 -29.53 4.38
CA LYS A 97 26.87 -28.09 4.64
C LYS A 97 25.98 -27.36 3.63
N LEU A 98 26.20 -27.61 2.34
CA LEU A 98 25.44 -26.95 1.27
C LEU A 98 23.95 -27.32 1.31
N GLN A 99 23.61 -28.54 1.73
CA GLN A 99 22.22 -28.94 1.99
C GLN A 99 21.60 -28.15 3.15
N SER A 100 22.33 -28.00 4.26
CA SER A 100 21.87 -27.21 5.42
C SER A 100 21.69 -25.74 5.03
N ASP A 101 22.63 -25.19 4.28
CA ASP A 101 22.59 -23.84 3.74
C ASP A 101 21.40 -23.62 2.80
N SER A 102 21.07 -24.61 1.95
CA SER A 102 19.90 -24.54 1.06
C SER A 102 18.59 -24.39 1.85
N ILE A 103 18.46 -25.12 2.95
CA ILE A 103 17.29 -25.03 3.84
C ILE A 103 17.21 -23.64 4.47
N VAL A 104 18.31 -23.15 5.06
CA VAL A 104 18.35 -21.82 5.70
C VAL A 104 18.04 -20.70 4.70
N LEU A 105 18.58 -20.81 3.49
CA LEU A 105 18.32 -19.86 2.41
C LEU A 105 16.83 -19.86 2.00
N SER A 106 16.22 -21.05 1.88
CA SER A 106 14.79 -21.20 1.60
C SER A 106 13.91 -20.59 2.70
N ASP A 107 14.28 -20.80 3.97
CA ASP A 107 13.57 -20.22 5.11
C ASP A 107 13.65 -18.69 5.11
N LEU A 108 14.83 -18.12 4.83
CA LEU A 108 15.01 -16.67 4.70
C LEU A 108 14.17 -16.08 3.57
N ILE A 109 14.08 -16.76 2.43
CA ILE A 109 13.25 -16.34 1.29
C ILE A 109 11.76 -16.41 1.67
N THR A 110 11.34 -17.49 2.33
CA THR A 110 9.95 -17.67 2.78
C THR A 110 9.55 -16.55 3.74
N LYS A 111 10.37 -16.28 4.76
CA LYS A 111 10.17 -15.18 5.70
C LYS A 111 10.04 -13.83 4.99
N ALA A 112 10.93 -13.53 4.04
CA ALA A 112 10.85 -12.29 3.28
C ALA A 112 9.51 -12.14 2.53
N TRP A 113 8.93 -13.22 2.04
CA TRP A 113 7.62 -13.19 1.37
C TRP A 113 6.43 -13.04 2.32
N GLU A 114 6.52 -13.60 3.52
CA GLU A 114 5.55 -13.36 4.60
C GLU A 114 5.57 -11.90 5.04
N ASP A 115 6.76 -11.34 5.25
CA ASP A 115 6.96 -9.94 5.63
C ASP A 115 6.52 -8.97 4.52
N TYR A 116 6.75 -9.32 3.24
CA TYR A 116 6.20 -8.61 2.08
C TYR A 116 4.67 -8.60 2.08
N SER A 117 4.06 -9.78 2.27
CA SER A 117 2.60 -9.92 2.25
C SER A 117 1.97 -9.09 3.37
N SER A 118 2.56 -9.12 4.55
CA SER A 118 2.17 -8.28 5.68
C SER A 118 2.27 -6.79 5.37
N PHE A 119 3.34 -6.35 4.70
CA PHE A 119 3.49 -4.97 4.25
C PHE A 119 2.37 -4.56 3.29
N ILE A 120 2.09 -5.36 2.26
CA ILE A 120 1.04 -5.06 1.28
C ILE A 120 -0.34 -5.00 1.95
N THR A 121 -0.65 -5.93 2.84
CA THR A 121 -1.91 -5.91 3.60
C THR A 121 -2.05 -4.63 4.42
N LEU A 122 -1.00 -4.21 5.14
CA LEU A 122 -1.01 -2.96 5.91
C LEU A 122 -1.15 -1.73 5.01
N LEU A 123 -0.49 -1.72 3.86
CA LEU A 123 -0.60 -0.62 2.89
C LEU A 123 -2.01 -0.54 2.30
N MET A 124 -2.63 -1.68 1.97
CA MET A 124 -4.02 -1.76 1.51
C MET A 124 -5.00 -1.27 2.59
N ASP A 125 -4.79 -1.61 3.86
CA ASP A 125 -5.65 -1.16 4.97
C ASP A 125 -5.69 0.38 5.09
N THR A 126 -4.64 1.10 4.62
CA THR A 126 -4.65 2.57 4.63
C THR A 126 -5.80 3.16 3.80
N LYS A 127 -6.29 2.46 2.76
CA LYS A 127 -7.41 2.89 1.92
C LYS A 127 -8.71 3.05 2.71
N ASN A 128 -8.86 2.34 3.82
CA ASN A 128 -10.04 2.46 4.69
C ASN A 128 -10.12 3.79 5.45
N TYR A 129 -9.04 4.57 5.43
CA TYR A 129 -8.89 5.82 6.20
C TYR A 129 -8.56 7.03 5.31
N THR A 130 -8.60 6.87 3.98
CA THR A 130 -8.31 7.98 3.04
C THR A 130 -9.43 9.01 3.01
N CYS A 131 -10.63 8.66 3.47
CA CYS A 131 -11.84 9.46 3.38
C CYS A 131 -12.62 9.56 4.69
N GLY A 132 -13.23 10.72 4.93
CA GLY A 132 -14.03 11.00 6.13
C GLY A 132 -13.22 11.64 7.27
N GLU A 133 -13.78 11.62 8.48
CA GLU A 133 -13.14 12.19 9.68
C GLU A 133 -12.18 11.19 10.37
N SER A 134 -11.29 10.57 9.59
CA SER A 134 -10.30 9.61 10.10
C SER A 134 -9.14 10.31 10.81
N GLN A 135 -9.42 11.07 11.87
CA GLN A 135 -8.52 11.93 12.66
C GLN A 135 -7.12 11.31 12.88
N GLY A 136 -6.20 11.53 11.94
CA GLY A 136 -4.82 10.99 11.99
C GLY A 136 -4.66 9.49 11.69
N GLN A 137 -5.73 8.70 11.63
CA GLN A 137 -5.67 7.24 11.49
C GLN A 137 -4.96 6.80 10.21
N PHE A 138 -5.17 7.52 9.09
CA PHE A 138 -4.46 7.24 7.85
C PHE A 138 -2.94 7.28 8.03
N ARG A 139 -2.44 8.30 8.76
CA ARG A 139 -1.01 8.47 9.00
C ARG A 139 -0.46 7.33 9.84
N ASP A 140 -1.15 6.95 10.90
CA ASP A 140 -0.70 5.89 11.79
C ASP A 140 -0.65 4.53 11.06
N LYS A 141 -1.69 4.23 10.26
CA LYS A 141 -1.73 3.03 9.42
C LYS A 141 -0.62 3.02 8.37
N LEU A 142 -0.36 4.16 7.74
CA LEU A 142 0.73 4.30 6.79
C LEU A 142 2.10 4.10 7.46
N LEU A 143 2.31 4.62 8.67
CA LEU A 143 3.55 4.42 9.42
C LEU A 143 3.77 2.95 9.74
N ASN A 144 2.73 2.22 10.13
CA ASN A 144 2.81 0.77 10.35
C ASN A 144 3.20 0.02 9.08
N ALA A 145 2.60 0.34 7.93
CA ALA A 145 2.99 -0.24 6.65
C ALA A 145 4.47 0.07 6.32
N LEU A 146 4.92 1.30 6.55
CA LEU A 146 6.31 1.70 6.30
C LEU A 146 7.31 0.99 7.22
N GLU A 147 6.94 0.70 8.46
CA GLU A 147 7.79 -0.10 9.37
C GLU A 147 7.92 -1.53 8.87
N GLN A 148 6.82 -2.16 8.47
CA GLN A 148 6.85 -3.50 7.89
C GLN A 148 7.64 -3.56 6.58
N LEU A 149 7.63 -2.47 5.78
CA LEU A 149 8.48 -2.36 4.60
C LEU A 149 9.99 -2.37 4.96
N LYS A 150 10.38 -1.80 6.11
CA LYS A 150 11.78 -1.86 6.55
C LYS A 150 12.18 -3.28 6.94
N VAL A 151 11.28 -4.01 7.61
CA VAL A 151 11.48 -5.43 7.94
C VAL A 151 11.75 -6.23 6.67
N TYR A 152 10.82 -6.17 5.70
CA TYR A 152 10.99 -6.84 4.40
C TYR A 152 12.32 -6.49 3.72
N LYS A 153 12.69 -5.21 3.68
CA LYS A 153 13.97 -4.77 3.09
C LYS A 153 15.18 -5.35 3.83
N SER A 154 15.10 -5.48 5.15
CA SER A 154 16.14 -6.13 5.95
C SER A 154 16.26 -7.61 5.59
N ASP A 155 15.16 -8.32 5.36
CA ASP A 155 15.20 -9.72 4.95
C ASP A 155 15.87 -9.90 3.60
N LEU A 156 15.59 -9.02 2.62
CA LEU A 156 16.28 -9.04 1.33
C LEU A 156 17.80 -8.87 1.48
N GLN A 157 18.25 -8.04 2.42
CA GLN A 157 19.67 -7.87 2.73
C GLN A 157 20.25 -9.13 3.39
N SER A 158 19.51 -9.75 4.31
CA SER A 158 19.89 -11.00 4.96
C SER A 158 20.07 -12.14 3.95
N ILE A 159 19.12 -12.30 3.00
CA ILE A 159 19.22 -13.29 1.92
C ILE A 159 20.50 -13.06 1.10
N LYS A 160 20.73 -11.80 0.67
CA LYS A 160 21.92 -11.44 -0.12
C LYS A 160 23.21 -11.72 0.64
N ALA A 161 23.26 -11.37 1.92
CA ALA A 161 24.44 -11.56 2.77
C ALA A 161 24.71 -13.06 2.99
N PHE A 162 23.68 -13.83 3.34
CA PHE A 162 23.79 -15.26 3.57
C PHE A 162 24.25 -16.01 2.32
N TYR A 163 23.63 -15.74 1.17
CA TYR A 163 24.06 -16.36 -0.08
C TYR A 163 25.50 -16.01 -0.45
N LYS A 164 25.88 -14.73 -0.33
CA LYS A 164 27.22 -14.28 -0.72
C LYS A 164 28.31 -14.83 0.20
N ASN A 165 28.08 -14.82 1.50
CA ASN A 165 29.12 -15.06 2.50
C ASN A 165 29.15 -16.51 3.01
N THR A 166 28.07 -17.26 2.83
CA THR A 166 27.97 -18.66 3.30
C THR A 166 27.84 -19.58 2.09
N VAL A 167 26.68 -19.59 1.43
CA VAL A 167 26.36 -20.54 0.36
C VAL A 167 27.39 -20.53 -0.77
N LYS A 168 27.82 -19.35 -1.19
CA LYS A 168 28.81 -19.21 -2.28
C LYS A 168 30.20 -19.69 -1.89
N GLU A 169 30.61 -19.48 -0.64
CA GLU A 169 31.90 -19.97 -0.15
C GLU A 169 31.85 -21.49 0.01
N ASP A 170 30.77 -22.06 0.53
CA ASP A 170 30.59 -23.51 0.62
C ASP A 170 30.60 -24.20 -0.76
N MET A 171 29.92 -23.62 -1.76
CA MET A 171 30.00 -24.11 -3.14
C MET A 171 31.43 -24.06 -3.71
N LYS A 172 32.20 -23.03 -3.34
CA LYS A 172 33.59 -22.87 -3.79
C LYS A 172 34.50 -23.90 -3.11
N ASP A 173 34.39 -24.07 -1.80
CA ASP A 173 35.19 -25.02 -1.04
C ASP A 173 35.03 -26.45 -1.56
N ILE A 174 33.80 -26.86 -1.88
CA ILE A 174 33.56 -28.20 -2.43
C ILE A 174 34.10 -28.34 -3.86
N ARG A 175 34.00 -27.28 -4.68
CA ARG A 175 34.63 -27.27 -6.01
C ARG A 175 36.15 -27.40 -5.91
N ASP A 176 36.76 -26.75 -4.93
CA ASP A 176 38.21 -26.79 -4.74
C ASP A 176 38.63 -28.20 -4.26
N GLN A 177 37.85 -28.86 -3.38
CA GLN A 177 38.03 -30.28 -3.02
C GLN A 177 37.97 -31.21 -4.24
N TYR A 178 37.02 -31.00 -5.16
CA TYR A 178 36.93 -31.79 -6.39
C TYR A 178 38.17 -31.65 -7.28
N ASN A 179 38.69 -30.43 -7.41
CA ASN A 179 39.89 -30.16 -8.21
C ASN A 179 41.12 -30.86 -7.63
N GLU A 180 41.27 -30.88 -6.31
CA GLU A 180 42.35 -31.60 -5.63
C GLU A 180 42.26 -33.12 -5.83
N LEU A 181 41.05 -33.68 -5.78
CA LEU A 181 40.82 -35.11 -6.04
C LEU A 181 41.19 -35.50 -7.47
N LYS A 182 40.97 -34.62 -8.45
CA LYS A 182 41.32 -34.87 -9.86
C LYS A 182 42.82 -34.79 -10.14
N GLN A 183 43.58 -34.08 -9.30
CA GLN A 183 45.03 -33.91 -9.48
C GLN A 183 45.88 -35.03 -8.84
N LYS A 184 45.25 -35.90 -8.04
CA LYS A 184 45.86 -37.11 -7.47
C LYS A 184 45.62 -38.32 -8.38
#